data_AF-A0A0U5NY58-F1
#
_entry.id   AF-A0A0U5NY58-F1
#
_cell.length_a   1.000
_cell.length_b   1.000
_cell.length_c   1.000
_cell.angle_alpha   90.00
_cell.angle_beta   90.00
_cell.angle_gamma   90.00
#
_symmetry.space_group_name_H-M   'P 1'
#
loop_
_entity.id
_entity.type
_entity.pdbx_description
1 polymer ?
#
loop_
_entity_poly.entity_id
_entity_poly.type
_entity_poly.pdbx_seq_one_letter_code
_entity_poly.pdbx_strand_id
1 'polypeptide(L)'
;MGSGNVVHNLYRTNWAIEEAGEDWAREFDEYIKESILNHKYEKVINYSRAGASAELAVPAMDHFAPLLYVLGASKKEERARVFNDSCVLSSLSMTSYLFD
;
A
#
# COMPACT_ATOMS: atom_id res chain seq x y z
N MET A 1 6.83 -8.20 11.76
CA MET A 1 7.28 -7.01 11.00
C MET A 1 7.45 -7.41 9.55
N GLY A 2 6.94 -6.60 8.63
CA GLY A 2 7.16 -6.74 7.18
C GLY A 2 7.62 -5.39 6.63
N SER A 3 8.44 -5.41 5.58
CA SER A 3 8.95 -4.20 4.92
C SER A 3 8.81 -4.36 3.42
N GLY A 4 8.30 -3.32 2.77
CA GLY A 4 7.89 -3.26 1.38
C GLY A 4 7.14 -1.96 1.15
N ASN A 5 6.26 -1.91 0.15
CA ASN A 5 5.46 -0.74 -0.16
C ASN A 5 4.08 -1.14 -0.68
N VAL A 6 3.08 -0.30 -0.38
CA VAL A 6 1.74 -0.45 -0.97
C VAL A 6 1.79 -0.13 -2.47
N VAL A 7 2.57 0.89 -2.85
CA VAL A 7 2.81 1.30 -4.24
C VAL A 7 4.32 1.27 -4.48
N HIS A 8 4.77 0.51 -5.47
CA HIS A 8 6.18 0.44 -5.86
C HIS A 8 6.35 0.27 -7.37
N ASN A 9 6.46 1.40 -8.09
CA ASN A 9 6.70 1.37 -9.53
C ASN A 9 7.87 2.25 -9.94
N LEU A 10 9.06 1.64 -9.99
CA LEU A 10 10.28 2.33 -10.41
C LEU A 10 10.27 2.81 -11.86
N TYR A 11 9.43 2.22 -12.73
CA TYR A 11 9.25 2.71 -14.11
C TYR A 11 8.47 4.02 -14.20
N ARG A 12 7.75 4.39 -13.12
CA ARG A 12 6.95 5.62 -13.01
C ARG A 12 7.53 6.61 -12.01
N THR A 13 8.71 6.35 -11.47
CA THR A 13 9.37 7.20 -10.49
C THR A 13 9.92 8.47 -11.12
N ASN A 14 9.61 9.60 -10.50
CA ASN A 14 10.19 10.90 -10.82
C ASN A 14 11.10 11.35 -9.68
N TRP A 15 12.41 11.25 -9.90
CA TRP A 15 13.46 11.59 -8.92
C TRP A 15 13.56 13.08 -8.60
N ALA A 16 12.94 13.95 -9.40
CA ALA A 16 12.88 15.39 -9.12
C ALA A 16 11.74 15.77 -8.15
N ILE A 17 10.84 14.82 -7.84
CA ILE A 17 9.73 15.01 -6.91
C ILE A 17 10.10 14.33 -5.60
N GLU A 18 10.40 15.11 -4.56
CA GLU A 18 10.69 14.53 -3.25
C GLU A 18 9.41 14.04 -2.55
N GLU A 19 8.39 14.90 -2.46
CA GLU A 19 7.15 14.62 -1.72
C GLU A 19 5.91 14.89 -2.58
N ALA A 20 5.53 13.92 -3.39
CA ALA A 20 4.19 13.81 -3.98
C ALA A 20 4.03 12.43 -4.62
N GLY A 21 2.77 11.98 -4.71
CA GLY A 21 2.37 10.83 -5.50
C GLY A 21 1.52 11.26 -6.70
N GLU A 22 1.59 10.53 -7.80
CA GLU A 22 0.60 10.62 -8.87
C GLU A 22 -0.78 10.20 -8.35
N ASP A 23 -1.84 10.66 -9.02
CA ASP A 23 -3.21 10.42 -8.57
C ASP A 23 -3.54 8.93 -8.46
N TRP A 24 -3.08 8.11 -9.41
CA TRP A 24 -3.28 6.65 -9.36
C TRP A 24 -2.52 5.99 -8.20
N ALA A 25 -1.36 6.53 -7.80
CA ALA A 25 -0.57 6.01 -6.70
C ALA A 25 -1.31 6.28 -5.38
N ARG A 26 -1.81 7.51 -5.21
CA ARG A 26 -2.64 7.89 -4.06
C ARG A 26 -3.95 7.13 -4.02
N GLU A 27 -4.60 6.94 -5.15
CA GLU A 27 -5.85 6.18 -5.27
C GLU A 27 -5.67 4.73 -4.80
N PHE A 28 -4.62 4.04 -5.27
CA PHE A 28 -4.36 2.67 -4.84
C PHE A 28 -3.97 2.60 -3.36
N ASP A 29 -3.11 3.51 -2.90
CA ASP A 29 -2.72 3.55 -1.49
C ASP A 29 -3.93 3.76 -0.57
N GLU A 30 -4.81 4.70 -0.92
CA GLU A 30 -6.05 4.97 -0.18
C GLU A 30 -6.98 3.75 -0.18
N TYR A 31 -7.14 3.08 -1.33
CA TYR A 31 -7.94 1.85 -1.42
C TYR A 31 -7.46 0.78 -0.44
N ILE A 32 -6.15 0.57 -0.35
CA ILE A 32 -5.55 -0.42 0.56
C ILE A 32 -5.65 0.04 2.01
N LYS A 33 -5.33 1.30 2.28
CA LYS A 33 -5.38 1.91 3.62
C LYS A 33 -6.79 1.84 4.20
N GLU A 34 -7.80 2.30 3.46
CA GLU A 34 -9.20 2.19 3.89
C GLU A 34 -9.61 0.73 4.09
N SER A 35 -9.16 -0.19 3.23
CA SER A 35 -9.47 -1.60 3.38
C SER A 35 -8.89 -2.20 4.66
N ILE A 36 -7.67 -1.82 5.03
CA ILE A 36 -7.01 -2.25 6.27
C ILE A 36 -7.70 -1.66 7.50
N LEU A 37 -7.92 -0.33 7.52
CA LEU A 37 -8.53 0.38 8.64
C LEU A 37 -9.97 -0.08 8.93
N ASN A 38 -10.67 -0.56 7.90
CA ASN A 38 -12.03 -1.09 8.03
C ASN A 38 -12.10 -2.62 8.15
N HIS A 39 -10.97 -3.31 8.36
CA HIS A 39 -10.87 -4.78 8.47
C HIS A 39 -11.44 -5.52 7.24
N LYS A 40 -11.44 -4.88 6.07
CA LYS A 40 -11.89 -5.44 4.78
C LYS A 40 -10.72 -6.13 4.08
N TYR A 41 -10.04 -7.06 4.76
CA TYR A 41 -8.80 -7.68 4.26
C TYR A 41 -8.98 -8.45 2.94
N GLU A 42 -10.20 -8.92 2.64
CA GLU A 42 -10.52 -9.51 1.33
C GLU A 42 -10.25 -8.55 0.16
N LYS A 43 -10.42 -7.23 0.36
CA LYS A 43 -10.07 -6.24 -0.67
C LYS A 43 -8.56 -6.11 -0.85
N VAL A 44 -7.78 -6.27 0.22
CA VAL A 44 -6.31 -6.22 0.19
C VAL A 44 -5.76 -7.49 -0.49
N ILE A 45 -6.35 -8.65 -0.21
CA ILE A 45 -5.99 -9.93 -0.87
C ILE A 45 -6.35 -9.86 -2.36
N ASN A 46 -7.52 -9.32 -2.69
CA ASN A 46 -7.99 -9.13 -4.06
C ASN A 46 -7.68 -7.71 -4.59
N TYR A 47 -6.49 -7.18 -4.31
CA TYR A 47 -6.10 -5.80 -4.61
C TYR A 47 -6.27 -5.42 -6.09
N SER A 48 -6.19 -6.39 -7.02
CA SER A 48 -6.43 -6.18 -8.45
C SER A 48 -7.82 -5.62 -8.76
N ARG A 49 -8.79 -5.74 -7.84
CA ARG A 49 -10.12 -5.12 -7.94
C ARG A 49 -10.11 -3.59 -7.83
N ALA A 50 -8.99 -2.97 -7.47
CA ALA A 50 -8.82 -1.52 -7.52
C ALA A 50 -8.63 -0.99 -8.96
N GLY A 51 -8.60 -1.87 -9.98
CA GLY A 51 -8.58 -1.48 -11.38
C GLY A 51 -7.20 -0.99 -11.84
N ALA A 52 -7.18 0.01 -12.72
CA ALA A 52 -5.96 0.47 -13.39
C ALA A 52 -4.87 0.96 -12.40
N SER A 53 -5.27 1.49 -11.25
CA SER A 53 -4.35 1.93 -10.20
C SER A 53 -3.55 0.76 -9.62
N ALA A 54 -4.15 -0.43 -9.49
CA ALA A 54 -3.47 -1.65 -9.02
C ALA A 54 -2.41 -2.16 -10.00
N GLU A 55 -2.72 -2.13 -11.31
CA GLU A 55 -1.80 -2.56 -12.37
C GLU A 55 -0.53 -1.70 -12.38
N LEU A 56 -0.68 -0.41 -12.09
CA LEU A 56 0.46 0.51 -11.96
C LEU A 56 1.16 0.38 -10.61
N ALA A 57 0.43 0.18 -9.51
CA ALA A 57 1.01 0.18 -8.17
C ALA A 57 1.81 -1.06 -7.80
N VAL A 58 1.44 -2.22 -8.34
CA VAL A 58 2.07 -3.51 -8.03
C VAL A 58 2.55 -4.20 -9.31
N PRO A 59 3.61 -3.70 -9.99
CA PRO A 59 4.16 -4.34 -11.19
C PRO A 59 4.65 -5.77 -10.92
N ALA A 60 5.16 -6.00 -9.72
CA ALA A 60 5.53 -7.30 -9.18
C ALA A 60 5.05 -7.38 -7.72
N MET A 61 4.78 -8.60 -7.27
CA MET A 61 4.22 -8.86 -5.93
C MET A 61 5.22 -8.74 -4.79
N ASP A 62 6.51 -8.62 -5.07
CA ASP A 62 7.60 -8.68 -4.09
C ASP A 62 7.51 -7.60 -3.01
N HIS A 63 7.18 -6.35 -3.37
CA HIS A 63 7.08 -5.24 -2.42
C HIS A 63 5.72 -5.16 -1.71
N PHE A 64 4.66 -5.68 -2.33
CA PHE A 64 3.32 -5.69 -1.75
C PHE A 64 3.07 -6.90 -0.84
N ALA A 65 3.63 -8.07 -1.18
CA ALA A 65 3.43 -9.31 -0.43
C ALA A 65 3.77 -9.21 1.08
N PRO A 66 4.81 -8.50 1.54
CA PRO A 66 5.10 -8.32 2.96
C PRO A 66 3.92 -7.82 3.79
N LEU A 67 3.06 -6.96 3.22
CA LEU A 67 1.84 -6.51 3.87
C LEU A 67 0.85 -7.66 4.10
N LEU A 68 0.71 -8.56 3.14
CA LEU A 68 -0.16 -9.75 3.25
C LEU A 68 0.34 -10.69 4.35
N TYR A 69 1.66 -10.86 4.50
CA TYR A 69 2.21 -11.65 5.60
C TYR A 69 1.92 -11.04 6.98
N VAL A 70 2.05 -9.71 7.11
CA VAL A 70 1.72 -9.03 8.36
C VAL A 70 0.24 -9.16 8.69
N LEU A 71 -0.65 -8.97 7.70
CA LEU A 71 -2.09 -9.15 7.89
C LEU A 71 -2.45 -10.60 8.26
N GLY A 72 -1.83 -11.59 7.61
CA GLY A 72 -2.04 -13.00 7.94
C GLY A 72 -1.55 -13.39 9.33
N ALA A 73 -0.55 -12.67 9.87
CA ALA A 73 -0.02 -12.89 11.22
C ALA A 73 -0.77 -12.11 12.31
N SER A 74 -1.49 -11.04 11.94
CA SER A 74 -2.29 -10.25 12.89
C SER A 74 -3.47 -11.03 13.46
N LYS A 75 -3.86 -10.70 14.69
CA LYS A 75 -5.04 -11.26 15.35
C LYS A 75 -6.31 -10.51 14.92
N LYS A 76 -7.47 -11.15 15.05
CA LYS A 76 -8.76 -10.56 14.63
C LYS A 76 -9.14 -9.33 15.45
N GLU A 77 -8.68 -9.27 16.69
CA GLU A 77 -8.97 -8.21 17.64
C GLU A 77 -8.02 -7.03 17.51
N GLU A 78 -6.85 -7.24 16.90
CA GLU A 78 -5.85 -6.19 16.67
C GLU A 78 -6.39 -5.19 15.65
N ARG A 79 -6.11 -3.91 15.87
CA ARG A 79 -6.49 -2.84 14.97
C ARG A 79 -5.26 -2.23 14.33
N ALA A 80 -5.38 -1.93 13.04
CA ALA A 80 -4.35 -1.19 12.35
C ALA A 80 -4.54 0.32 12.58
N ARG A 81 -3.43 1.03 12.77
CA ARG A 81 -3.36 2.48 12.69
C ARG A 81 -2.23 2.91 11.76
N VAL A 82 -2.43 4.03 11.08
CA VAL A 82 -1.45 4.60 10.15
C VAL A 82 -0.38 5.33 10.95
N PHE A 83 0.88 4.95 10.76
CA PHE A 83 2.04 5.58 11.36
C PHE A 83 2.70 6.60 10.40
N ASN A 84 2.67 6.30 9.11
CA ASN A 84 3.15 7.16 8.05
C ASN A 84 2.23 7.00 6.83
N ASP A 85 2.03 8.07 6.07
CA ASP A 85 1.10 8.13 4.92
C ASP A 85 1.66 9.00 3.77
N SER A 86 2.99 9.01 3.65
CA SER A 86 3.67 9.81 2.63
C SER A 86 3.74 9.05 1.32
N CYS A 87 3.62 9.77 0.20
CA CYS A 87 3.99 9.26 -1.12
C CYS A 87 5.13 10.12 -1.68
N VAL A 88 6.19 9.45 -2.13
CA VAL A 88 7.45 10.07 -2.56
C VAL A 88 7.80 9.62 -3.98
N LEU A 89 8.64 10.42 -4.64
CA LEU A 89 9.14 10.13 -5.99
C LEU A 89 8.04 9.71 -6.97
N SER A 90 6.88 10.37 -6.89
CA SER A 90 5.66 10.18 -7.69
C SER A 90 4.95 8.82 -7.61
N SER A 91 5.61 7.75 -7.16
CA SER A 91 5.14 6.37 -7.36
C SER A 91 5.55 5.40 -6.25
N LEU A 92 6.05 5.91 -5.12
CA LEU A 92 6.43 5.11 -3.96
C LEU A 92 5.56 5.51 -2.77
N SER A 93 4.69 4.60 -2.33
CA SER A 93 3.96 4.77 -1.07
C SER A 93 4.87 4.36 0.08
N MET A 94 5.00 5.23 1.07
CA MET A 94 5.69 4.97 2.33
C MET A 94 4.70 4.65 3.46
N THR A 95 3.47 4.29 3.10
CA THR A 95 2.39 4.04 4.06
C THR A 95 2.78 2.89 4.99
N SER A 96 2.79 3.18 6.29
CA SER A 96 3.24 2.27 7.34
C SER A 96 2.13 2.05 8.35
N TYR A 97 1.91 0.80 8.73
CA TYR A 97 0.85 0.39 9.66
C TYR A 97 1.46 -0.14 10.95
N LEU A 98 0.85 0.24 12.07
CA LEU A 98 1.06 -0.39 13.37
C LEU A 98 -0.21 -1.15 13.74
N PHE A 99 -0.04 -2.39 14.22
CA PHE A 99 -1.12 -3.24 14.69
C PHE A 99 -1.01 -3.32 16.22
N ASP A 100 -2.10 -2.97 16.92
CA ASP A 100 -2.20 -3.00 18.39
C ASP A 100 -3.49 -3.66 18.91
#